data_AF-A0A8J8GIF2-F1
#
_entry.id   AF-A0A8J8GIF2-F1
#
_cell.length_a   1.000
_cell.length_b   1.000
_cell.length_c   1.000
_cell.angle_alpha   90.00
_cell.angle_beta   90.00
_cell.angle_gamma   90.00
#
_symmetry.space_group_name_H-M   'P 1'
#
loop_
_entity.id
_entity.type
_entity.pdbx_description
1 polymer ?
#
loop_
_entity_poly.entity_id
_entity_poly.type
_entity_poly.pdbx_seq_one_letter_code
_entity_poly.pdbx_strand_id
1 'polypeptide(L)'
;MKGEKIMDVNTFEPITIVVILGGLIGLMLILGAPIKPIRLVGRGLIKVMLGALGLFIINSFGTFIGFHIPINFVTAAISGFLGIPGMAALLAIDQIVL
;
A
#
# COMPACT_ATOMS: atom_id res chain seq x y z
N MET A 1 14.82 52.91 26.34
CA MET A 1 14.84 52.86 24.86
C MET A 1 15.29 51.48 24.46
N LYS A 2 14.38 50.67 23.90
CA LYS A 2 14.59 49.25 23.58
C LYS A 2 15.32 49.20 22.24
N GLY A 3 16.63 48.99 22.29
CA GLY A 3 17.48 48.92 21.11
C GLY A 3 16.98 47.84 20.17
N GLU A 4 16.64 48.24 18.95
CA GLU A 4 16.30 47.34 17.85
C GLU A 4 17.49 46.42 17.62
N LYS A 5 17.27 45.11 17.79
CA LYS A 5 18.24 44.09 17.43
C LYS A 5 18.28 44.05 15.90
N ILE A 6 19.17 44.87 15.33
CA ILE A 6 19.49 44.87 13.91
C ILE A 6 19.89 43.44 13.57
N MET A 7 19.16 42.80 12.66
CA MET A 7 19.50 41.46 12.20
C MET A 7 20.85 41.53 11.49
N ASP A 8 21.87 40.95 12.09
CA ASP A 8 23.20 40.85 11.51
C ASP A 8 23.10 40.09 10.18
N VAL A 9 23.23 40.81 9.07
CA VAL A 9 23.14 40.26 7.69
C VAL A 9 24.28 39.25 7.42
N ASN A 10 25.27 39.17 8.31
CA ASN A 10 26.37 38.21 8.30
C ASN A 10 25.98 36.80 8.81
N THR A 11 24.71 36.56 9.14
CA THR A 11 24.22 35.25 9.66
C THR A 11 24.09 34.18 8.56
N PHE A 12 24.42 34.50 7.30
CA PHE A 12 24.66 33.49 6.26
C PHE A 12 25.99 32.77 6.48
N GLU A 13 26.14 32.18 7.65
CA GLU A 13 27.25 31.26 7.88
C GLU A 13 27.17 30.14 6.84
N PRO A 14 28.32 29.69 6.30
CA PRO A 14 28.36 28.63 5.29
C PRO A 14 27.52 27.40 5.67
N ILE A 15 27.41 27.13 6.98
CA ILE A 15 26.62 26.05 7.56
C ILE A 15 25.13 26.18 7.23
N THR A 16 24.55 27.38 7.39
CA THR A 16 23.13 27.64 7.11
C THR A 16 22.79 27.39 5.64
N ILE A 17 23.68 27.77 4.74
CA ILE A 17 23.53 27.56 3.29
C ILE A 17 23.56 26.06 2.97
N VAL A 18 24.49 25.31 3.55
CA VAL A 18 24.60 23.85 3.37
C VAL A 18 23.36 23.13 3.89
N VAL A 19 22.82 23.55 5.05
CA VAL A 19 21.59 22.95 5.61
C VAL A 19 20.37 23.23 4.72
N ILE A 20 20.21 24.45 4.22
CA ILE A 20 19.10 24.81 3.32
C ILE A 20 19.21 24.03 2.00
N LEU A 21 20.39 24.00 1.38
CA LEU A 21 20.61 23.25 0.14
C LEU A 21 20.41 21.74 0.33
N GLY A 22 20.95 21.16 1.40
CA GLY A 22 20.75 19.76 1.75
C GLY A 22 19.28 19.42 2.00
N GLY A 23 18.56 20.28 2.70
CA GLY A 23 17.11 20.16 2.92
C GLY A 23 16.32 20.23 1.61
N LEU A 24 16.67 21.15 0.72
CA LEU A 24 16.01 21.30 -0.59
C LEU A 24 16.25 20.09 -1.49
N ILE A 25 17.49 19.57 -1.52
CA ILE A 25 17.83 18.34 -2.26
C ILE A 25 17.07 17.15 -1.68
N GLY A 26 17.06 16.99 -0.35
CA GLY A 26 16.28 15.93 0.31
C GLY A 26 14.79 16.01 0.00
N LEU A 27 14.21 17.21 -0.01
CA LEU A 27 12.82 17.44 -0.37
C LEU A 27 12.55 17.08 -1.84
N MET A 28 13.40 17.53 -2.77
CA MET A 28 13.32 17.14 -4.19
C MET A 28 13.43 15.63 -4.40
N LEU A 29 14.25 14.93 -3.60
CA LEU A 29 14.37 13.47 -3.67
C LEU A 29 13.12 12.76 -3.16
N ILE A 30 12.42 13.29 -2.15
CA ILE A 30 11.16 12.72 -1.66
C ILE A 30 10.03 12.96 -2.66
N LEU A 31 9.92 14.17 -3.23
CA LEU A 31 8.91 14.47 -4.25
C LEU A 31 9.20 13.81 -5.60
N GLY A 32 10.47 13.72 -5.98
CA GLY A 32 10.96 13.07 -7.20
C GLY A 32 11.20 11.57 -7.04
N ALA A 33 11.01 11.01 -5.83
CA ALA A 33 11.17 9.60 -5.58
C ALA A 33 10.29 8.81 -6.56
N PRO A 34 10.81 7.72 -7.14
CA PRO A 34 10.04 6.95 -8.11
C PRO A 34 8.78 6.41 -7.42
N ILE A 35 7.61 6.94 -7.80
CA ILE A 35 6.27 6.48 -7.38
C ILE A 35 5.96 5.07 -7.96
N LYS A 36 6.94 4.42 -8.60
CA LYS A 36 6.79 3.11 -9.26
C LYS A 36 6.54 1.97 -8.24
N PRO A 37 7.38 1.76 -7.21
CA PRO A 37 7.14 0.76 -6.17
C PRO A 37 5.84 0.97 -5.40
N ILE A 38 5.50 2.20 -5.00
CA ILE A 38 4.25 2.47 -4.27
C ILE A 38 3.03 2.09 -5.13
N ARG A 39 3.08 2.35 -6.45
CA ARG A 39 2.02 1.96 -7.38
C ARG A 39 1.94 0.44 -7.59
N LEU A 40 3.06 -0.28 -7.52
CA LEU A 40 3.09 -1.74 -7.58
C LEU A 40 2.42 -2.35 -6.35
N VAL A 41 2.79 -1.89 -5.15
CA VAL A 41 2.20 -2.34 -3.88
C VAL A 41 0.71 -2.03 -3.84
N GLY A 42 0.31 -0.81 -4.25
CA GLY A 42 -1.10 -0.43 -4.34
C GLY A 42 -1.91 -1.32 -5.28
N ARG A 43 -1.36 -1.66 -6.46
CA ARG A 43 -2.01 -2.61 -7.39
C ARG A 43 -2.15 -4.01 -6.78
N GLY A 44 -1.14 -4.48 -6.05
CA GLY A 44 -1.20 -5.75 -5.32
C GLY A 44 -2.31 -5.75 -4.26
N LEU A 45 -2.38 -4.70 -3.45
CA LEU A 45 -3.43 -4.52 -2.44
C LEU A 45 -4.83 -4.53 -3.04
N ILE A 46 -5.03 -3.82 -4.15
CA ILE A 46 -6.33 -3.81 -4.86
C ILE A 46 -6.71 -5.22 -5.31
N LYS A 47 -5.77 -5.99 -5.87
CA LYS A 47 -6.03 -7.39 -6.25
C LYS A 47 -6.44 -8.24 -5.06
N VAL A 48 -5.71 -8.16 -3.95
CA VAL A 48 -6.05 -8.89 -2.71
C VAL A 48 -7.45 -8.50 -2.21
N MET A 49 -7.79 -7.20 -2.22
CA MET A 49 -9.12 -6.73 -1.84
C MET A 49 -10.22 -7.27 -2.78
N LEU A 50 -9.98 -7.28 -4.09
CA LEU A 50 -10.91 -7.88 -5.06
C LEU A 50 -11.08 -9.39 -4.81
N GLY A 51 -10.00 -10.10 -4.45
CA GLY A 51 -10.05 -11.50 -4.07
C GLY A 51 -10.85 -11.75 -2.79
N ALA A 52 -10.66 -10.93 -1.77
CA ALA A 52 -11.44 -10.98 -0.53
C ALA A 52 -12.93 -10.70 -0.79
N LEU A 53 -13.25 -9.70 -1.63
CA LEU A 53 -14.62 -9.40 -2.04
C LEU A 53 -15.25 -10.55 -2.83
N GLY A 54 -14.50 -11.17 -3.76
CA GLY A 54 -14.96 -12.33 -4.53
C GLY A 54 -15.26 -13.53 -3.62
N LEU A 55 -14.36 -13.85 -2.70
CA LEU A 55 -14.56 -14.89 -1.70
C LEU A 55 -15.75 -14.59 -0.78
N PHE A 56 -15.91 -13.34 -0.37
CA PHE A 56 -17.06 -12.91 0.43
C PHE A 56 -18.38 -13.17 -0.31
N ILE A 57 -18.45 -12.81 -1.60
CA ILE A 57 -19.63 -13.06 -2.44
C ILE A 57 -19.89 -14.56 -2.53
N ILE A 58 -18.87 -15.35 -2.88
CA ILE A 58 -18.99 -16.82 -2.99
C ILE A 58 -19.48 -17.41 -1.67
N ASN A 59 -18.92 -17.01 -0.53
CA ASN A 59 -19.32 -17.53 0.78
C ASN A 59 -20.72 -17.09 1.19
N SER A 60 -21.13 -15.87 0.84
CA SER A 60 -22.46 -15.35 1.16
C SER A 60 -23.56 -16.18 0.47
N PHE A 61 -23.32 -16.59 -0.78
CA PHE A 61 -24.22 -17.53 -1.48
C PHE A 61 -23.95 -19.00 -1.12
N GLY A 62 -22.68 -19.35 -0.88
CA GLY A 62 -22.23 -20.71 -0.57
C GLY A 62 -22.74 -21.22 0.77
N THR A 63 -23.00 -20.31 1.72
CA THR A 63 -23.60 -20.65 3.02
C THR A 63 -24.96 -21.34 2.86
N PHE A 64 -25.74 -20.99 1.82
CA PHE A 64 -27.02 -21.67 1.53
C PHE A 64 -26.86 -23.11 1.07
N ILE A 65 -25.68 -23.46 0.54
CA ILE A 65 -25.34 -24.78 -0.01
C ILE A 65 -24.39 -25.54 0.94
N GLY A 66 -24.04 -24.95 2.09
CA GLY A 66 -23.13 -25.55 3.08
C GLY A 66 -21.65 -25.39 2.78
N PHE A 67 -21.28 -24.49 1.86
CA PHE A 67 -19.89 -24.25 1.46
C PHE A 67 -19.36 -22.93 2.01
N HIS A 68 -18.16 -22.94 2.59
CA HIS A 68 -17.47 -21.73 3.03
C HIS A 68 -15.96 -21.86 2.86
N ILE A 69 -15.35 -20.89 2.18
CA ILE A 69 -13.88 -20.80 2.10
C ILE A 69 -13.40 -19.86 3.21
N PRO A 70 -12.36 -20.19 3.98
CA PRO A 70 -11.78 -19.26 4.95
C PRO A 70 -11.33 -17.94 4.26
N ILE A 71 -11.86 -16.80 4.71
CA ILE A 71 -11.46 -15.48 4.18
C ILE A 71 -10.26 -14.98 4.98
N ASN A 72 -9.06 -15.21 4.47
CA ASN A 72 -7.81 -14.74 5.07
C ASN A 72 -6.90 -14.12 3.99
N PHE A 73 -5.74 -13.59 4.41
CA PHE A 73 -4.82 -12.95 3.48
C PHE A 73 -4.33 -13.87 2.36
N VAL A 74 -4.11 -15.15 2.66
CA VAL A 74 -3.60 -16.14 1.69
C VAL A 74 -4.68 -16.47 0.65
N THR A 75 -5.90 -16.80 1.07
CA THR A 75 -7.00 -17.12 0.15
C THR A 75 -7.41 -15.90 -0.67
N ALA A 76 -7.46 -14.71 -0.06
CA ALA A 76 -7.73 -13.46 -0.76
C ALA A 76 -6.63 -13.11 -1.78
N ALA A 77 -5.37 -13.37 -1.47
CA ALA A 77 -4.29 -13.20 -2.44
C ALA A 77 -4.41 -14.18 -3.60
N ILE A 78 -4.62 -15.47 -3.34
CA ILE A 78 -4.80 -16.47 -4.40
C ILE A 78 -5.98 -16.09 -5.31
N SER A 79 -7.15 -15.83 -4.73
CA SER A 79 -8.34 -15.39 -5.47
C SER A 79 -8.15 -14.05 -6.18
N GLY A 80 -7.38 -13.13 -5.60
CA GLY A 80 -7.17 -11.79 -6.14
C GLY A 80 -6.16 -11.74 -7.30
N PHE A 81 -5.10 -12.55 -7.22
CA PHE A 81 -4.06 -12.61 -8.24
C PHE A 81 -4.43 -13.53 -9.40
N LEU A 82 -5.08 -14.67 -9.15
CA LEU A 82 -5.58 -15.57 -10.19
C LEU A 82 -6.99 -15.17 -10.68
N GLY A 83 -7.80 -14.50 -9.86
CA GLY A 83 -9.19 -14.18 -10.20
C GLY A 83 -10.11 -15.38 -10.06
N ILE A 84 -11.05 -15.52 -11.01
CA ILE A 84 -12.03 -16.62 -11.07
C ILE A 84 -11.36 -18.01 -11.01
N PRO A 85 -10.30 -18.33 -11.78
CA PRO A 85 -9.67 -19.65 -11.67
C PRO A 85 -9.05 -19.91 -10.29
N GLY A 86 -8.61 -18.87 -9.58
CA GLY A 86 -8.09 -19.00 -8.21
C GLY A 86 -9.20 -19.33 -7.21
N MET A 87 -10.34 -18.65 -7.34
CA MET A 87 -11.52 -18.96 -6.53
C MET A 87 -12.03 -20.39 -6.79
N ALA A 88 -12.08 -20.82 -8.05
CA ALA A 88 -12.49 -22.18 -8.42
C ALA A 88 -11.51 -23.24 -7.88
N ALA A 89 -10.21 -22.98 -7.93
CA ALA A 89 -9.20 -23.88 -7.38
C ALA A 89 -9.32 -24.00 -5.86
N LEU A 90 -9.54 -22.89 -5.15
CA LEU A 90 -9.75 -22.91 -3.70
C LEU A 90 -11.02 -23.66 -3.33
N LEU A 91 -12.11 -23.47 -4.07
CA LEU A 91 -13.34 -24.26 -3.89
C LEU A 91 -13.07 -25.76 -4.09
N ALA A 92 -12.33 -26.15 -5.13
CA ALA A 92 -12.00 -27.54 -5.37
C ALA A 92 -11.13 -28.14 -4.25
N ILE A 93 -10.15 -27.40 -3.75
CA ILE A 93 -9.29 -27.84 -2.63
C ILE A 93 -10.13 -28.01 -1.36
N ASP A 94 -10.98 -27.03 -1.05
CA ASP A 94 -11.87 -27.06 0.11
C ASP A 94 -12.82 -28.27 0.08
N GLN A 95 -13.29 -28.68 -1.11
CA GLN A 95 -14.19 -29.82 -1.28
C GLN A 95 -13.50 -31.18 -1.32
N ILE A 96 -12.25 -31.25 -1.75
CA ILE A 96 -11.52 -32.53 -1.93
C ILE A 96 -10.73 -32.91 -0.66
N VAL A 97 -10.25 -31.92 0.10
CA VAL A 97 -9.24 -32.13 1.15
C VAL A 97 -9.79 -31.91 2.56
N LEU A 98 -10.83 -31.10 2.73
CA LEU A 98 -11.44 -30.73 4.03
C LEU A 98 -12.85 -31.33 4.16
#